data_AF-O21043-F1
#
_entry.id   AF-O21043-F1
#
_cell.length_a   1.000
_cell.length_b   1.000
_cell.length_c   1.000
_cell.angle_alpha   90.00
_cell.angle_beta   90.00
_cell.angle_gamma   90.00
#
_symmetry.space_group_name_H-M   'P 1'
#
loop_
_entity.id
_entity.type
_entity.pdbx_description
1 polymer ?
#
loop_
_entity_poly.entity_id
_entity_poly.type
_entity_poly.pdbx_seq_one_letter_code
_entity_poly.pdbx_strand_id
1 'polypeptide(L)'
;MKKEEKKENKKREQNQISSKKWNEWLAGLIDGAGKFTLSKSGYANLDILLELRDEKCHIELKQRFGGEIKRKETTLIRYRVHRLYGIRQLIACVNGHIRHPLRKIEFKEICMHYNVEYKEPETLTFANGWLSGYFDAVGLIEFSTEQDQLYLAFRHKKNTMLNELEIQKCLGVNLTCEQNGCSCESVTLYKINKKTVLSLYKYFKKYRLRSSIKTTQILLIPQFYEIQNETKEINDMQVKQKLWKQFFKKWYVDEMVKYESVKLANYYKSKTSPEKRVKKLIKLKFHRNERIRKRAERLELQKEKEKKA
;
A
#
# COMPACT_ATOMS: atom_id res chain seq x y z
N MET A 1 -11.42 -43.10 -10.30
CA MET A 1 -12.17 -42.38 -11.36
C MET A 1 -13.00 -41.18 -10.88
N LYS A 2 -14.30 -41.25 -10.56
CA LYS A 2 -15.13 -40.03 -10.30
C LYS A 2 -14.63 -39.10 -9.16
N LYS A 3 -13.94 -39.63 -8.14
CA LYS A 3 -13.35 -38.83 -7.05
C LYS A 3 -12.04 -38.14 -7.44
N GLU A 4 -11.26 -38.72 -8.35
CA GLU A 4 -9.99 -38.16 -8.82
C GLU A 4 -10.22 -37.03 -9.82
N GLU A 5 -11.12 -37.22 -10.78
CA GLU A 5 -11.54 -36.14 -11.70
C GLU A 5 -12.06 -34.91 -10.94
N LYS A 6 -12.89 -35.12 -9.91
CA LYS A 6 -13.39 -34.01 -9.07
C LYS A 6 -12.26 -33.28 -8.33
N LYS A 7 -11.23 -33.99 -7.86
CA LYS A 7 -10.06 -33.37 -7.21
C LYS A 7 -9.23 -32.58 -8.22
N GLU A 8 -9.03 -33.13 -9.41
CA GLU A 8 -8.22 -32.49 -10.44
C GLU A 8 -8.90 -31.25 -11.02
N ASN A 9 -10.22 -31.30 -11.27
CA ASN A 9 -11.00 -30.12 -11.67
C ASN A 9 -10.92 -29.01 -10.61
N LYS A 10 -11.10 -29.34 -9.32
CA LYS A 10 -10.92 -28.35 -8.24
C LYS A 10 -9.52 -27.73 -8.21
N LYS A 11 -8.47 -28.52 -8.49
CA LYS A 11 -7.08 -28.01 -8.53
C LYS A 11 -6.86 -27.07 -9.72
N ARG A 12 -7.40 -27.41 -10.90
CA ARG A 12 -7.35 -26.55 -12.11
C ARG A 12 -8.07 -25.23 -11.88
N GLU A 13 -9.28 -25.28 -11.31
CA GLU A 13 -10.04 -24.08 -10.93
C GLU A 13 -9.28 -23.21 -9.93
N GLN A 14 -8.68 -23.80 -8.88
CA GLN A 14 -7.88 -23.04 -7.91
C GLN A 14 -6.65 -22.38 -8.55
N ASN A 15 -5.97 -23.07 -9.46
CA ASN A 15 -4.84 -22.50 -10.20
C ASN A 15 -5.27 -21.34 -11.09
N GLN A 16 -6.41 -21.47 -11.78
CA GLN A 16 -6.96 -20.41 -12.63
C GLN A 16 -7.38 -19.20 -11.80
N ILE A 17 -8.05 -19.40 -10.65
CA ILE A 17 -8.41 -18.32 -9.73
C ILE A 17 -7.16 -17.63 -9.17
N SER A 18 -6.13 -18.41 -8.78
CA SER A 18 -4.86 -17.87 -8.29
C SER A 18 -4.16 -17.03 -9.36
N SER A 19 -4.13 -17.52 -10.61
CA SER A 19 -3.58 -16.81 -11.75
C SER A 19 -4.34 -15.50 -12.02
N LYS A 20 -5.68 -15.53 -12.02
CA LYS A 20 -6.51 -14.33 -12.21
C LYS A 20 -6.22 -13.28 -11.15
N LYS A 21 -6.22 -13.64 -9.87
CA LYS A 21 -5.89 -12.71 -8.77
C LYS A 21 -4.51 -12.09 -8.91
N TRP A 22 -3.54 -12.88 -9.37
CA TRP A 22 -2.18 -12.40 -9.59
C TRP A 22 -2.09 -11.43 -10.76
N ASN A 23 -2.78 -11.73 -11.85
CA ASN A 23 -2.88 -10.88 -13.04
C ASN A 23 -3.54 -9.53 -12.73
N GLU A 24 -4.63 -9.57 -11.97
CA GLU A 24 -5.31 -8.37 -11.45
C GLU A 24 -4.37 -7.54 -10.57
N TRP A 25 -3.67 -8.19 -9.62
CA TRP A 25 -2.64 -7.52 -8.82
C TRP A 25 -1.55 -6.90 -9.70
N LEU A 26 -1.04 -7.60 -10.71
CA LEU A 26 -0.01 -7.05 -11.60
C LEU A 26 -0.49 -5.80 -12.32
N ALA A 27 -1.72 -5.82 -12.85
CA ALA A 27 -2.30 -4.67 -13.53
C ALA A 27 -2.42 -3.45 -12.60
N GLY A 28 -2.84 -3.66 -11.34
CA GLY A 28 -2.87 -2.61 -10.34
C GLY A 28 -1.48 -2.04 -10.02
N LEU A 29 -0.47 -2.90 -9.94
CA LEU A 29 0.91 -2.46 -9.71
C LEU A 29 1.42 -1.61 -10.89
N ILE A 30 1.12 -2.01 -12.12
CA ILE A 30 1.48 -1.26 -13.34
C ILE A 30 0.75 0.09 -13.39
N ASP A 31 -0.52 0.12 -13.00
CA ASP A 31 -1.30 1.37 -12.96
C ASP A 31 -0.76 2.39 -11.95
N GLY A 32 -0.18 1.93 -10.85
CA GLY A 32 0.41 2.81 -9.84
C GLY A 32 1.87 3.19 -10.10
N ALA A 33 2.68 2.27 -10.63
CA ALA A 33 4.14 2.41 -10.68
C ALA A 33 4.80 2.00 -12.01
N GLY A 34 4.01 1.46 -12.95
CA GLY A 34 4.49 1.00 -14.26
C GLY A 34 4.55 2.12 -15.28
N LYS A 35 5.28 1.92 -16.38
CA LYS A 35 5.26 2.74 -17.60
C LYS A 35 5.59 1.86 -18.80
N PHE A 36 4.71 1.83 -19.80
CA PHE A 36 5.00 1.17 -21.06
C PHE A 36 5.69 2.16 -22.00
N THR A 37 6.63 1.68 -22.81
CA THR A 37 7.13 2.45 -23.95
C THR A 37 7.35 1.55 -25.16
N LEU A 38 7.12 2.11 -26.35
CA LEU A 38 7.43 1.51 -27.63
C LEU A 38 8.45 2.39 -28.34
N SER A 39 9.61 1.83 -28.70
CA SER A 39 10.60 2.58 -29.46
C SER A 39 10.16 2.76 -30.92
N LYS A 40 10.76 3.73 -31.62
CA LYS A 40 10.59 3.88 -33.08
C LYS A 40 10.98 2.63 -33.87
N SER A 41 11.90 1.83 -33.33
CA SER A 41 12.36 0.56 -33.89
C SER A 41 11.51 -0.65 -33.48
N GLY A 42 10.38 -0.45 -32.80
CA GLY A 42 9.45 -1.52 -32.42
C GLY A 42 9.81 -2.26 -31.12
N TYR A 43 10.78 -1.78 -30.34
CA TYR A 43 11.10 -2.41 -29.05
C TYR A 43 10.15 -1.92 -27.97
N ALA A 44 9.26 -2.82 -27.56
CA ALA A 44 8.40 -2.63 -26.39
C ALA A 44 9.16 -2.87 -25.09
N ASN A 45 8.88 -2.06 -24.08
CA ASN A 45 9.30 -2.32 -22.71
C ASN A 45 8.23 -1.92 -21.69
N LEU A 46 8.34 -2.51 -20.51
CA LEU A 46 7.68 -2.06 -19.30
C LEU A 46 8.75 -1.77 -18.24
N ASP A 47 8.68 -0.58 -17.67
CA ASP A 47 9.41 -0.20 -16.46
C ASP A 47 8.44 -0.14 -15.28
N ILE A 48 8.80 -0.72 -14.13
CA ILE A 48 8.09 -0.52 -12.86
C ILE A 48 9.09 0.07 -11.85
N LEU A 49 8.71 1.18 -11.21
CA LEU A 49 9.55 1.91 -10.26
C LEU A 49 8.95 1.84 -8.86
N LEU A 50 9.62 1.16 -7.93
CA LEU A 50 9.20 1.03 -6.53
C LEU A 50 10.30 1.50 -5.58
N GLU A 51 9.94 1.74 -4.32
CA GLU A 51 10.94 1.97 -3.27
C GLU A 51 11.81 0.72 -3.07
N LEU A 52 13.08 0.92 -2.72
CA LEU A 52 14.06 -0.17 -2.50
C LEU A 52 13.55 -1.24 -1.52
N ARG A 53 12.76 -0.82 -0.53
CA ARG A 53 12.16 -1.73 0.45
C ARG A 53 11.13 -2.69 -0.13
N ASP A 54 10.62 -2.45 -1.34
CA ASP A 54 9.62 -3.29 -2.00
C ASP A 54 10.25 -4.18 -3.09
N GLU A 55 11.57 -4.43 -3.03
CA GLU A 55 12.34 -5.28 -3.96
C GLU A 55 11.74 -6.68 -4.18
N LYS A 56 11.10 -7.24 -3.16
CA LYS A 56 10.44 -8.55 -3.26
C LYS A 56 9.41 -8.60 -4.40
N CYS A 57 8.69 -7.50 -4.64
CA CYS A 57 7.77 -7.41 -5.76
C CYS A 57 8.51 -7.57 -7.09
N HIS A 58 9.65 -6.88 -7.26
CA HIS A 58 10.47 -6.97 -8.48
C HIS A 58 11.08 -8.35 -8.68
N ILE A 59 11.54 -9.02 -7.61
CA ILE A 59 12.06 -10.39 -7.70
C ILE A 59 10.99 -11.33 -8.27
N GLU A 60 9.75 -11.22 -7.80
CA GLU A 60 8.67 -12.06 -8.30
C GLU A 60 8.35 -11.78 -9.78
N LEU A 61 8.34 -10.51 -10.20
CA LEU A 61 8.17 -10.15 -11.61
C LEU A 61 9.29 -10.73 -12.48
N LYS A 62 10.54 -10.61 -12.00
CA LYS A 62 11.71 -11.15 -12.71
C LYS A 62 11.64 -12.66 -12.88
N GLN A 63 11.16 -13.39 -11.86
CA GLN A 63 11.00 -14.84 -11.96
C GLN A 63 9.96 -15.26 -13.01
N ARG A 64 8.93 -14.45 -13.25
CA ARG A 64 7.85 -14.77 -14.20
C ARG A 64 8.13 -14.31 -15.63
N PHE A 65 8.64 -13.10 -15.80
CA PHE A 65 8.79 -12.48 -17.13
C PHE A 65 10.25 -12.28 -17.54
N GLY A 66 11.21 -12.66 -16.70
CA GLY A 66 12.61 -12.31 -16.88
C GLY A 66 12.84 -10.81 -16.69
N GLY A 67 13.79 -10.24 -17.43
CA GLY A 67 14.15 -8.83 -17.33
C GLY A 67 15.20 -8.53 -16.25
N GLU A 68 15.34 -7.26 -15.92
CA GLU A 68 16.41 -6.75 -15.07
C GLU A 68 15.88 -5.90 -13.91
N ILE A 69 16.56 -5.97 -12.77
CA ILE A 69 16.32 -5.11 -11.61
C ILE A 69 17.56 -4.26 -11.46
N LYS A 70 17.39 -2.94 -11.54
CA LYS A 70 18.47 -1.96 -11.41
C LYS A 70 18.08 -0.89 -10.41
N ARG A 71 19.04 -0.44 -9.60
CA ARG A 71 18.85 0.75 -8.77
C ARG A 71 18.79 1.98 -9.68
N LYS A 72 17.80 2.85 -9.49
CA LYS A 72 17.66 4.08 -10.28
C LYS A 72 18.14 5.29 -9.49
N GLU A 73 17.81 5.34 -8.20
CA GLU A 73 18.15 6.44 -7.29
C GLU A 73 18.55 5.86 -5.92
N THR A 74 18.88 6.73 -4.96
CA THR A 74 19.15 6.33 -3.57
C THR A 74 17.99 5.53 -2.99
N THR A 75 16.76 5.83 -3.40
CA THR A 75 15.51 5.33 -2.81
C THR A 75 14.71 4.40 -3.70
N LEU A 76 14.95 4.43 -5.01
CA LEU A 76 14.13 3.76 -6.00
C LEU A 76 14.89 2.66 -6.74
N ILE A 77 14.20 1.55 -6.92
CA ILE A 77 14.61 0.43 -7.76
C ILE A 77 13.66 0.36 -8.95
N ARG A 78 14.21 0.00 -10.11
CA ARG A 78 13.47 -0.18 -11.34
C ARG A 78 13.56 -1.64 -11.76
N TYR A 79 12.41 -2.24 -12.01
CA TYR A 79 12.29 -3.46 -12.77
C TYR A 79 12.00 -3.11 -14.23
N ARG A 80 12.70 -3.75 -15.17
CA ARG A 80 12.50 -3.57 -16.61
C ARG A 80 12.38 -4.91 -17.31
N VAL A 81 11.31 -5.09 -18.06
CA VAL A 81 11.16 -6.18 -19.04
C VAL A 81 11.10 -5.58 -20.44
N HIS A 82 11.89 -6.14 -21.36
CA HIS A 82 12.01 -5.68 -22.74
C HIS A 82 12.20 -6.82 -23.74
N ARG A 83 12.35 -8.07 -23.26
CA ARG A 83 12.46 -9.24 -24.14
C ARG A 83 11.07 -9.64 -24.61
N LEU A 84 10.96 -9.98 -25.91
CA LEU A 84 9.68 -10.31 -26.56
C LEU A 84 8.86 -11.35 -25.80
N TYR A 85 9.49 -12.43 -25.33
CA TYR A 85 8.82 -13.48 -24.55
C TYR A 85 8.17 -12.94 -23.27
N GLY A 86 8.90 -12.10 -22.51
CA GLY A 86 8.38 -11.49 -21.29
C GLY A 86 7.25 -10.50 -21.57
N ILE A 87 7.38 -9.70 -22.63
CA ILE A 87 6.35 -8.74 -23.04
C ILE A 87 5.06 -9.45 -23.47
N ARG A 88 5.14 -10.50 -24.29
CA ARG A 88 3.96 -11.26 -24.73
C ARG A 88 3.23 -11.92 -23.56
N GLN A 89 3.95 -12.53 -22.63
CA GLN A 89 3.35 -13.08 -21.41
C GLN A 89 2.69 -11.98 -20.58
N LEU A 90 3.34 -10.82 -20.47
CA LEU A 90 2.80 -9.71 -19.71
C LEU A 90 1.49 -9.19 -20.32
N ILE A 91 1.44 -9.00 -21.65
CA ILE A 91 0.23 -8.62 -22.38
C ILE A 91 -0.90 -9.61 -22.07
N ALA A 92 -0.63 -10.92 -22.19
CA ALA A 92 -1.60 -11.97 -21.90
C ALA A 92 -2.11 -11.94 -20.45
N CYS A 93 -1.27 -11.51 -19.50
CA CYS A 93 -1.64 -11.42 -18.09
C CYS A 93 -2.54 -10.21 -17.79
N VAL A 94 -2.27 -9.04 -18.37
CA VAL A 94 -2.89 -7.77 -17.91
C VAL A 94 -3.93 -7.19 -18.86
N ASN A 95 -4.10 -7.77 -20.06
CA ASN A 95 -5.12 -7.31 -21.01
C ASN A 95 -6.54 -7.51 -20.44
N GLY A 96 -7.34 -6.44 -20.42
CA GLY A 96 -8.63 -6.41 -19.69
C GLY A 96 -8.53 -6.04 -18.21
N HIS A 97 -7.35 -5.64 -17.71
CA HIS A 97 -7.16 -5.26 -16.30
C HIS A 97 -6.49 -3.89 -16.09
N ILE A 98 -5.90 -3.29 -17.12
CA ILE A 98 -5.29 -1.95 -17.06
C ILE A 98 -6.37 -0.87 -17.01
N ARG A 99 -6.37 -0.03 -15.97
CA ARG A 99 -7.39 0.98 -15.67
C ARG A 99 -6.87 2.40 -15.80
N HIS A 100 -5.60 2.65 -15.47
CA HIS A 100 -5.07 4.01 -15.44
C HIS A 100 -5.08 4.61 -16.86
N PRO A 101 -5.65 5.82 -17.08
CA PRO A 101 -5.86 6.34 -18.44
C PRO A 101 -4.59 6.44 -19.28
N LEU A 102 -3.50 6.96 -18.70
CA LEU A 102 -2.21 7.02 -19.41
C LEU A 102 -1.65 5.63 -19.72
N ARG A 103 -1.85 4.66 -18.82
CA ARG A 103 -1.38 3.28 -19.04
C ARG A 103 -2.25 2.58 -20.07
N LYS A 104 -3.55 2.88 -20.15
CA LYS A 104 -4.43 2.39 -21.22
C LYS A 104 -3.93 2.85 -22.58
N ILE A 105 -3.58 4.13 -22.74
CA ILE A 105 -3.05 4.67 -23.99
C ILE A 105 -1.76 3.92 -24.38
N GLU A 106 -0.77 3.90 -23.47
CA GLU A 106 0.50 3.24 -23.76
C GLU A 106 0.31 1.72 -24.02
N PHE A 107 -0.56 1.05 -23.27
CA PHE A 107 -0.81 -0.38 -23.41
C PHE A 107 -1.59 -0.72 -24.69
N LYS A 108 -2.51 0.15 -25.13
CA LYS A 108 -3.20 0.02 -26.43
C LYS A 108 -2.19 0.04 -27.58
N GLU A 109 -1.22 0.95 -27.57
CA GLU A 109 -0.15 0.99 -28.57
C GLU A 109 0.65 -0.32 -28.59
N ILE A 110 1.00 -0.86 -27.42
CA ILE A 110 1.69 -2.15 -27.32
C ILE A 110 0.84 -3.30 -27.86
N CYS A 111 -0.46 -3.34 -27.53
CA CYS A 111 -1.38 -4.37 -28.03
C CYS A 111 -1.47 -4.32 -29.56
N MET A 112 -1.66 -3.13 -30.13
CA MET A 112 -1.70 -2.91 -31.59
C MET A 112 -0.40 -3.36 -32.25
N HIS A 113 0.76 -2.99 -31.71
CA HIS A 113 2.05 -3.37 -32.27
C HIS A 113 2.25 -4.90 -32.36
N TYR A 114 1.69 -5.65 -31.42
CA TYR A 114 1.76 -7.11 -31.40
C TYR A 114 0.52 -7.81 -31.96
N ASN A 115 -0.37 -7.10 -32.65
CA ASN A 115 -1.63 -7.62 -33.21
C ASN A 115 -2.49 -8.35 -32.16
N VAL A 116 -2.55 -7.79 -30.95
CA VAL A 116 -3.44 -8.25 -29.87
C VAL A 116 -4.61 -7.29 -29.77
N GLU A 117 -5.83 -7.81 -29.77
CA GLU A 117 -7.03 -7.01 -29.50
C GLU A 117 -6.98 -6.49 -28.04
N TYR A 118 -7.04 -5.17 -27.88
CA TYR A 118 -7.10 -4.56 -26.56
C TYR A 118 -8.48 -4.77 -25.92
N LYS A 119 -8.50 -5.16 -24.65
CA LYS A 119 -9.73 -5.33 -23.85
C LYS A 119 -9.83 -4.24 -22.80
N GLU A 120 -10.97 -3.53 -22.78
CA GLU A 120 -11.30 -2.60 -21.69
C GLU A 120 -11.53 -3.39 -20.38
N PRO A 121 -11.13 -2.84 -19.22
CA PRO A 121 -11.40 -3.48 -17.95
C PRO A 121 -12.88 -3.35 -17.53
N GLU A 122 -13.41 -4.41 -16.93
CA GLU A 122 -14.71 -4.37 -16.24
C GLU A 122 -14.71 -3.37 -15.08
N THR A 123 -15.88 -2.97 -14.59
CA THR A 123 -16.00 -2.07 -13.43
C THR A 123 -15.24 -2.59 -12.21
N LEU A 124 -14.50 -1.71 -11.51
CA LEU A 124 -13.76 -2.10 -10.31
C LEU A 124 -14.72 -2.48 -9.18
N THR A 125 -14.49 -3.65 -8.58
CA THR A 125 -15.24 -4.15 -7.42
C THR A 125 -14.30 -4.76 -6.38
N PHE A 126 -14.79 -4.98 -5.15
CA PHE A 126 -14.08 -5.73 -4.11
C PHE A 126 -13.88 -7.23 -4.45
N ALA A 127 -14.44 -7.71 -5.56
CA ALA A 127 -14.24 -9.06 -6.07
C ALA A 127 -13.08 -9.15 -7.08
N ASN A 128 -12.25 -8.11 -7.20
CA ASN A 128 -11.10 -8.03 -8.10
C ASN A 128 -9.82 -7.70 -7.31
N GLY A 129 -8.68 -8.28 -7.67
CA GLY A 129 -7.38 -8.08 -7.03
C GLY A 129 -6.63 -6.80 -7.39
N TRP A 130 -7.11 -5.99 -8.34
CA TRP A 130 -6.43 -4.81 -8.85
C TRP A 130 -6.04 -3.82 -7.75
N LEU A 131 -6.93 -3.58 -6.80
CA LEU A 131 -6.67 -2.64 -5.70
C LEU A 131 -5.48 -3.09 -4.84
N SER A 132 -5.18 -4.38 -4.76
CA SER A 132 -4.03 -4.89 -4.01
C SER A 132 -2.70 -4.52 -4.67
N GLY A 133 -2.64 -4.59 -5.99
CA GLY A 133 -1.47 -4.15 -6.76
C GLY A 133 -1.28 -2.65 -6.72
N TYR A 134 -2.37 -1.91 -6.89
CA TYR A 134 -2.34 -0.45 -6.83
C TYR A 134 -1.90 0.02 -5.45
N PHE A 135 -2.39 -0.63 -4.38
CA PHE A 135 -1.95 -0.35 -3.01
C PHE A 135 -0.46 -0.71 -2.79
N ASP A 136 0.04 -1.79 -3.38
CA ASP A 136 1.48 -2.08 -3.33
C ASP A 136 2.33 -1.01 -4.02
N ALA A 137 1.84 -0.40 -5.10
CA ALA A 137 2.55 0.65 -5.83
C ALA A 137 2.55 1.98 -5.08
N VAL A 138 1.38 2.44 -4.65
CA VAL A 138 1.18 3.82 -4.17
C VAL A 138 0.55 3.93 -2.78
N GLY A 139 0.07 2.81 -2.24
CA GLY A 139 -0.62 2.75 -0.96
C GLY A 139 0.29 2.99 0.24
N LEU A 140 -0.29 3.51 1.30
CA LEU A 140 0.37 3.82 2.56
C LEU A 140 -0.60 3.57 3.72
N ILE A 141 -0.08 3.07 4.84
CA ILE A 141 -0.81 2.97 6.10
C ILE A 141 -0.11 3.86 7.11
N GLU A 142 -0.82 4.87 7.60
CA GLU A 142 -0.30 5.81 8.58
C GLU A 142 -1.07 5.72 9.89
N PHE A 143 -0.34 5.91 10.98
CA PHE A 143 -0.94 6.07 12.30
C PHE A 143 -0.92 7.55 12.68
N SER A 144 -2.09 8.13 12.87
CA SER A 144 -2.22 9.46 13.45
C SER A 144 -2.16 9.36 14.96
N THR A 145 -1.08 9.89 15.54
CA THR A 145 -1.01 10.10 16.99
C THR A 145 -2.05 11.09 17.48
N GLU A 146 -2.57 11.94 16.60
CA GLU A 146 -3.50 13.00 16.97
C GLU A 146 -4.92 12.50 17.18
N GLN A 147 -5.40 11.66 16.26
CA GLN A 147 -6.75 11.08 16.34
C GLN A 147 -6.74 9.66 16.91
N ASP A 148 -5.56 9.13 17.22
CA ASP A 148 -5.35 7.73 17.61
C ASP A 148 -5.98 6.75 16.61
N GLN A 149 -5.78 7.00 15.32
CA GLN A 149 -6.45 6.25 14.25
C GLN A 149 -5.47 5.86 13.16
N LEU A 150 -5.77 4.75 12.48
CA LEU A 150 -5.11 4.36 11.25
C LEU A 150 -5.77 5.02 10.06
N TYR A 151 -4.94 5.43 9.10
CA TYR A 151 -5.30 6.03 7.84
C TYR A 151 -4.70 5.16 6.73
N LEU A 152 -5.47 4.93 5.67
CA LEU A 152 -4.92 4.41 4.43
C LEU A 152 -4.92 5.53 3.41
N ALA A 153 -3.79 5.73 2.76
CA ALA A 153 -3.61 6.77 1.76
C ALA A 153 -3.02 6.19 0.50
N PHE A 154 -3.18 6.89 -0.63
CA PHE A 154 -2.51 6.53 -1.87
C PHE A 154 -1.79 7.78 -2.37
N ARG A 155 -0.50 7.64 -2.67
CA ARG A 155 0.33 8.75 -3.15
C ARG A 155 0.37 8.75 -4.67
N HIS A 156 0.01 9.85 -5.30
CA HIS A 156 0.09 9.94 -6.76
C HIS A 156 0.30 11.39 -7.21
N LYS A 157 0.65 11.60 -8.47
CA LYS A 157 0.80 12.95 -9.01
C LYS A 157 -0.56 13.52 -9.39
N LYS A 158 -0.73 14.81 -9.13
CA LYS A 158 -1.94 15.58 -9.45
C LYS A 158 -2.28 15.38 -10.94
N ASN A 159 -3.56 15.19 -11.25
CA ASN A 159 -4.14 14.95 -12.59
C ASN A 159 -4.21 13.49 -13.10
N THR A 160 -4.04 12.48 -12.24
CA THR A 160 -4.34 11.07 -12.57
C THR A 160 -5.74 10.61 -12.10
N MET A 161 -6.65 11.59 -11.92
CA MET A 161 -7.94 11.57 -11.18
C MET A 161 -8.89 10.39 -11.44
N LEU A 162 -8.76 9.65 -12.55
CA LEU A 162 -9.74 8.62 -12.93
C LEU A 162 -9.75 7.42 -11.99
N ASN A 163 -8.59 7.03 -11.43
CA ASN A 163 -8.55 5.94 -10.46
C ASN A 163 -9.25 6.30 -9.15
N GLU A 164 -9.25 7.58 -8.77
CA GLU A 164 -9.84 8.03 -7.50
C GLU A 164 -11.34 7.78 -7.44
N LEU A 165 -12.08 8.09 -8.52
CA LEU A 165 -13.53 7.89 -8.56
C LEU A 165 -13.91 6.39 -8.58
N GLU A 166 -13.17 5.56 -9.31
CA GLU A 166 -13.37 4.11 -9.27
C GLU A 166 -13.08 3.55 -7.88
N ILE A 167 -12.01 4.02 -7.23
CA ILE A 167 -11.66 3.62 -5.86
C ILE A 167 -12.71 4.13 -4.86
N GLN A 168 -13.23 5.36 -4.99
CA GLN A 168 -14.35 5.89 -4.18
C GLN A 168 -15.54 4.96 -4.23
N LYS A 169 -16.01 4.69 -5.45
CA LYS A 169 -17.20 3.85 -5.69
C LYS A 169 -16.96 2.43 -5.18
N CYS A 170 -15.77 1.89 -5.41
CA CYS A 170 -15.41 0.57 -4.93
C CYS A 170 -15.39 0.52 -3.39
N LEU A 171 -14.77 1.50 -2.73
CA LEU A 171 -14.59 1.52 -1.27
C LEU A 171 -15.81 2.02 -0.50
N GLY A 172 -16.74 2.72 -1.17
CA GLY A 172 -17.86 3.41 -0.52
C GLY A 172 -17.39 4.53 0.43
N VAL A 173 -16.28 5.19 0.12
CA VAL A 173 -15.73 6.29 0.93
C VAL A 173 -15.62 7.57 0.12
N ASN A 174 -15.88 8.70 0.79
CA ASN A 174 -15.59 10.01 0.25
C ASN A 174 -14.09 10.28 0.37
N LEU A 175 -13.48 10.80 -0.70
CA LEU A 175 -12.06 11.16 -0.67
C LEU A 175 -11.92 12.60 -0.20
N THR A 176 -10.96 12.78 0.71
CA THR A 176 -10.48 14.09 1.11
C THR A 176 -9.09 14.25 0.51
N CYS A 177 -8.91 15.16 -0.44
CA CYS A 177 -7.59 15.46 -0.96
C CYS A 177 -6.91 16.48 -0.05
N GLU A 178 -5.91 16.07 0.71
CA GLU A 178 -5.06 17.00 1.45
C GLU A 178 -3.88 17.42 0.57
N GLN A 179 -3.74 18.71 0.32
CA GLN A 179 -2.57 19.25 -0.38
C GLN A 179 -1.49 19.54 0.65
N ASN A 180 -0.41 18.76 0.63
CA ASN A 180 0.81 19.18 1.31
C ASN A 180 1.54 20.18 0.40
N GLY A 181 1.76 21.40 0.90
CA GLY A 181 2.32 22.52 0.17
C GLY A 181 3.68 22.23 -0.48
N CYS A 182 3.87 22.82 -1.67
CA CYS A 182 5.07 22.82 -2.52
C CYS A 182 5.54 21.48 -3.12
N SER A 183 5.54 21.46 -4.47
CA SER A 183 6.16 20.50 -5.41
C SER A 183 5.40 19.19 -5.72
N CYS A 184 4.73 19.18 -6.88
CA CYS A 184 4.43 18.08 -7.82
C CYS A 184 3.88 16.70 -7.36
N GLU A 185 3.74 16.40 -6.07
CA GLU A 185 3.23 15.14 -5.54
C GLU A 185 2.06 15.41 -4.57
N SER A 186 0.83 15.24 -5.04
CA SER A 186 -0.37 15.35 -4.22
C SER A 186 -0.65 14.02 -3.55
N VAL A 187 -0.48 13.94 -2.23
CA VAL A 187 -0.88 12.73 -1.50
C VAL A 187 -2.37 12.82 -1.20
N THR A 188 -3.19 12.04 -1.91
CA THR A 188 -4.60 11.91 -1.54
C THR A 188 -4.70 11.00 -0.31
N LEU A 189 -5.01 11.61 0.83
CA LEU A 189 -5.19 10.94 2.12
C LEU A 189 -6.65 10.52 2.26
N TYR A 190 -6.91 9.21 2.21
CA TYR A 190 -8.24 8.72 2.49
C TYR A 190 -8.42 8.59 3.99
N LYS A 191 -9.27 9.45 4.55
CA LYS A 191 -9.72 9.30 5.92
C LYS A 191 -10.73 8.17 6.00
N ILE A 192 -10.21 6.98 6.21
CA ILE A 192 -11.00 5.75 6.23
C ILE A 192 -11.37 5.43 7.69
N ASN A 193 -12.68 5.30 7.97
CA ASN A 193 -13.16 4.93 9.29
C ASN A 193 -12.76 3.49 9.68
N LYS A 194 -12.80 3.15 10.97
CA LYS A 194 -12.45 1.81 11.48
C LYS A 194 -13.14 0.67 10.72
N LYS A 195 -14.43 0.81 10.42
CA LYS A 195 -15.22 -0.19 9.68
C LYS A 195 -14.59 -0.49 8.33
N THR A 196 -14.22 0.55 7.60
CA THR A 196 -13.66 0.41 6.25
C THR A 196 -12.21 -0.05 6.28
N VAL A 197 -11.41 0.37 7.28
CA VAL A 197 -10.06 -0.20 7.52
C VAL A 197 -10.16 -1.72 7.73
N LEU A 198 -11.13 -2.20 8.51
CA LEU A 198 -11.35 -3.62 8.73
C LEU A 198 -11.89 -4.35 7.48
N SER A 199 -12.72 -3.70 6.66
CA SER A 199 -13.13 -4.24 5.35
C SER A 199 -11.94 -4.39 4.41
N LEU A 200 -11.04 -3.40 4.37
CA LEU A 200 -9.80 -3.45 3.60
C LEU A 200 -8.86 -4.54 4.11
N TYR A 201 -8.73 -4.70 5.42
CA TYR A 201 -8.01 -5.84 6.01
C TYR A 201 -8.55 -7.18 5.48
N LYS A 202 -9.88 -7.38 5.48
CA LYS A 202 -10.50 -8.59 4.92
C LYS A 202 -10.24 -8.74 3.42
N TYR A 203 -10.32 -7.64 2.67
CA TYR A 203 -10.00 -7.62 1.24
C TYR A 203 -8.55 -8.05 0.98
N PHE A 204 -7.57 -7.49 1.69
CA PHE A 204 -6.15 -7.83 1.51
C PHE A 204 -5.80 -9.24 2.01
N LYS A 205 -6.60 -9.86 2.88
CA LYS A 205 -6.49 -11.30 3.16
C LYS A 205 -6.91 -12.15 1.95
N LYS A 206 -7.93 -11.71 1.20
CA LYS A 206 -8.42 -12.41 -0.01
C LYS A 206 -7.55 -12.15 -1.24
N TYR A 207 -7.05 -10.93 -1.38
CA TYR A 207 -6.16 -10.45 -2.45
C TYR A 207 -4.87 -9.92 -1.82
N ARG A 208 -3.89 -10.82 -1.69
CA ARG A 208 -2.66 -10.56 -0.95
C ARG A 208 -1.84 -9.44 -1.57
N LEU A 209 -1.40 -8.53 -0.70
CA LEU A 209 -0.25 -7.66 -0.97
C LEU A 209 1.02 -8.50 -1.10
N ARG A 210 1.99 -7.96 -1.83
CA ARG A 210 3.29 -8.58 -2.11
C ARG A 210 4.46 -7.76 -1.60
N SER A 211 4.26 -6.47 -1.32
CA SER A 211 5.26 -5.69 -0.57
C SER A 211 5.31 -6.18 0.87
N SER A 212 6.52 -6.42 1.39
CA SER A 212 6.65 -7.03 2.72
C SER A 212 6.13 -6.10 3.81
N ILE A 213 6.47 -4.81 3.74
CA ILE A 213 6.12 -3.83 4.77
C ILE A 213 4.60 -3.63 4.84
N LYS A 214 3.95 -3.39 3.69
CA LYS A 214 2.50 -3.15 3.68
C LYS A 214 1.75 -4.41 4.08
N THR A 215 2.24 -5.61 3.70
CA THR A 215 1.69 -6.88 4.19
C THR A 215 1.76 -6.98 5.71
N THR A 216 2.93 -6.72 6.30
CA THR A 216 3.13 -6.74 7.77
C THR A 216 2.18 -5.75 8.46
N GLN A 217 2.08 -4.52 7.96
CA GLN A 217 1.21 -3.50 8.52
C GLN A 217 -0.28 -3.88 8.44
N ILE A 218 -0.74 -4.39 7.29
CA ILE A 218 -2.12 -4.89 7.17
C ILE A 218 -2.42 -5.98 8.18
N LEU A 219 -1.50 -6.93 8.37
CA LEU A 219 -1.70 -8.04 9.31
C LEU A 219 -1.78 -7.60 10.77
N LEU A 220 -1.19 -6.45 11.11
CA LEU A 220 -1.19 -5.88 12.45
C LEU A 220 -2.39 -4.95 12.73
N ILE A 221 -3.26 -4.69 11.75
CA ILE A 221 -4.46 -3.85 11.93
C ILE A 221 -5.37 -4.35 13.07
N PRO A 222 -5.70 -5.65 13.19
CA PRO A 222 -6.52 -6.12 14.31
C PRO A 222 -5.86 -5.84 15.66
N GLN A 223 -4.56 -6.14 15.77
CA GLN A 223 -3.77 -5.91 16.98
C GLN A 223 -3.70 -4.43 17.37
N PHE A 224 -3.69 -3.52 16.39
CA PHE A 224 -3.77 -2.09 16.64
C PHE A 224 -5.05 -1.73 17.42
N TYR A 225 -6.20 -2.24 16.97
CA TYR A 225 -7.49 -1.95 17.60
C TYR A 225 -7.66 -2.66 18.95
N GLU A 226 -7.07 -3.83 19.13
CA GLU A 226 -7.01 -4.53 20.42
C GLU A 226 -6.25 -3.67 21.45
N ILE A 227 -5.02 -3.27 21.15
CA ILE A 227 -4.19 -2.44 22.04
C ILE A 227 -4.85 -1.08 22.29
N GLN A 228 -5.48 -0.49 21.28
CA GLN A 228 -6.23 0.75 21.46
C GLN A 228 -7.36 0.61 22.49
N ASN A 229 -8.08 -0.51 22.48
CA ASN A 229 -9.15 -0.75 23.45
C ASN A 229 -8.58 -1.08 24.83
N GLU A 230 -7.61 -2.00 24.93
CA GLU A 230 -6.97 -2.37 26.20
C GLU A 230 -6.37 -1.16 26.93
N THR A 231 -5.73 -0.27 26.18
CA THR A 231 -5.08 0.90 26.76
C THR A 231 -6.05 1.99 27.24
N LYS A 232 -7.35 1.86 26.99
CA LYS A 232 -8.37 2.73 27.62
C LYS A 232 -8.57 2.37 29.09
N GLU A 233 -8.60 1.07 29.39
CA GLU A 233 -8.89 0.53 30.74
C GLU A 233 -7.67 0.52 31.68
N ILE A 234 -6.47 0.57 31.12
CA ILE A 234 -5.23 0.59 31.92
C ILE A 234 -5.06 1.99 32.54
N ASN A 235 -4.71 2.10 33.82
CA ASN A 235 -4.33 3.39 34.43
C ASN A 235 -2.83 3.64 34.40
N ASP A 236 -2.02 2.58 34.51
CA ASP A 236 -0.56 2.67 34.52
C ASP A 236 -0.01 3.16 33.17
N MET A 237 0.64 4.33 33.20
CA MET A 237 1.20 4.95 32.03
C MET A 237 2.42 4.23 31.47
N GLN A 238 3.26 3.63 32.32
CA GLN A 238 4.41 2.84 31.90
C GLN A 238 3.95 1.56 31.18
N VAL A 239 2.89 0.92 31.67
CA VAL A 239 2.30 -0.25 31.02
C VAL A 239 1.76 0.11 29.63
N LYS A 240 0.98 1.20 29.49
CA LYS A 240 0.52 1.65 28.16
C LYS A 240 1.69 1.94 27.22
N GLN A 241 2.72 2.63 27.70
CA GLN A 241 3.91 2.93 26.90
C GLN A 241 4.61 1.67 26.43
N LYS A 242 4.74 0.66 27.29
CA LYS A 242 5.35 -0.63 26.97
C LYS A 242 4.57 -1.37 25.88
N LEU A 243 3.25 -1.43 25.98
CA LEU A 243 2.39 -2.08 24.97
C LEU A 243 2.52 -1.40 23.60
N TRP A 244 2.37 -0.08 23.54
CA TRP A 244 2.53 0.67 22.29
C TRP A 244 3.95 0.56 21.71
N LYS A 245 4.98 0.53 22.56
CA LYS A 245 6.37 0.30 22.12
C LYS A 245 6.56 -1.06 21.46
N GLN A 246 6.00 -2.10 22.07
CA GLN A 246 6.06 -3.45 21.51
C GLN A 246 5.31 -3.53 20.17
N PHE A 247 4.14 -2.91 20.09
CA PHE A 247 3.39 -2.81 18.84
C PHE A 247 4.18 -2.09 17.74
N PHE A 248 4.70 -0.88 18.01
CA PHE A 248 5.43 -0.13 17.00
C PHE A 248 6.72 -0.82 16.55
N LYS A 249 7.40 -1.57 17.44
CA LYS A 249 8.53 -2.42 17.03
C LYS A 249 8.12 -3.45 15.98
N LYS A 250 6.97 -4.12 16.16
CA LYS A 250 6.41 -5.05 15.17
C LYS A 250 5.99 -4.32 13.89
N TRP A 251 5.32 -3.17 14.04
CA TRP A 251 4.80 -2.38 12.93
C TRP A 251 5.89 -1.89 11.97
N TYR A 252 7.06 -1.57 12.51
CA TYR A 252 8.21 -1.09 11.74
C TYR A 252 9.34 -2.12 11.66
N VAL A 253 9.09 -3.41 11.96
CA VAL A 253 10.14 -4.45 12.01
C VAL A 253 10.85 -4.60 10.67
N ASP A 254 10.09 -4.64 9.57
CA ASP A 254 10.65 -4.77 8.23
C ASP A 254 11.48 -3.53 7.85
N GLU A 255 11.10 -2.35 8.34
CA GLU A 255 11.90 -1.14 8.16
C GLU A 255 13.18 -1.20 9.00
N MET A 256 13.13 -1.76 10.22
CA MET A 256 14.29 -1.94 11.11
C MET A 256 15.31 -2.94 10.54
N VAL A 257 14.88 -4.16 10.19
CA VAL A 257 15.75 -5.20 9.62
C VAL A 257 16.40 -4.70 8.33
N LYS A 258 15.63 -3.99 7.49
CA LYS A 258 16.15 -3.41 6.26
C LYS A 258 17.12 -2.27 6.54
N TYR A 259 16.86 -1.41 7.52
CA TYR A 259 17.76 -0.33 7.91
C TYR A 259 19.16 -0.84 8.28
N GLU A 260 19.24 -1.97 8.98
CA GLU A 260 20.51 -2.57 9.40
C GLU A 260 21.30 -3.16 8.22
N SER A 261 20.64 -3.54 7.12
CA SER A 261 21.33 -3.99 5.92
C SER A 261 22.09 -2.83 5.24
N VAL A 262 23.39 -3.00 4.97
CA VAL A 262 24.32 -1.96 4.48
C VAL A 262 23.80 -1.20 3.25
N LYS A 263 23.08 -1.88 2.33
CA LYS A 263 22.52 -1.28 1.11
C LYS A 263 21.44 -0.22 1.38
N LEU A 264 20.71 -0.38 2.49
CA LEU A 264 19.59 0.45 2.92
C LEU A 264 19.98 1.41 4.05
N ALA A 265 21.04 1.13 4.81
CA ALA A 265 21.58 2.08 5.79
C ALA A 265 21.88 3.44 5.14
N ASN A 266 22.46 3.46 3.93
CA ASN A 266 22.65 4.70 3.16
C ASN A 266 21.34 5.32 2.67
N TYR A 267 20.30 4.52 2.37
CA TYR A 267 18.96 5.01 2.03
C TYR A 267 18.30 5.74 3.21
N TYR A 268 18.40 5.17 4.40
CA TYR A 268 17.74 5.74 5.57
C TYR A 268 18.56 6.82 6.28
N LYS A 269 19.83 7.08 5.90
CA LYS A 269 20.61 8.21 6.45
C LYS A 269 19.90 9.57 6.27
N SER A 270 19.10 9.73 5.20
CA SER A 270 18.31 10.95 4.96
C SER A 270 16.92 10.94 5.62
N LYS A 271 16.49 9.82 6.19
CA LYS A 271 15.20 9.68 6.86
C LYS A 271 15.38 9.46 8.36
N THR A 272 14.37 9.80 9.15
CA THR A 272 14.40 9.50 10.59
C THR A 272 14.51 7.99 10.77
N SER A 273 15.51 7.50 11.49
CA SER A 273 15.67 6.04 11.69
C SER A 273 14.39 5.44 12.27
N PRO A 274 14.02 4.19 11.94
CA PRO A 274 12.81 3.55 12.44
C PRO A 274 12.74 3.61 13.98
N GLU A 275 13.85 3.41 14.68
CA GLU A 275 13.91 3.57 16.14
C GLU A 275 13.59 4.98 16.62
N LYS A 276 14.19 6.01 15.99
CA LYS A 276 13.89 7.41 16.30
C LYS A 276 12.43 7.71 16.00
N ARG A 277 11.85 7.14 14.93
CA ARG A 277 10.43 7.26 14.59
C ARG A 277 9.55 6.62 15.67
N VAL A 278 9.85 5.41 16.13
CA VAL A 278 9.13 4.77 17.24
C VAL A 278 9.21 5.61 18.51
N LYS A 279 10.40 6.07 18.91
CA LYS A 279 10.59 6.95 20.07
C LYS A 279 9.76 8.24 19.93
N LYS A 280 9.77 8.87 18.75
CA LYS A 280 9.00 10.07 18.45
C LYS A 280 7.49 9.81 18.55
N LEU A 281 6.99 8.70 18.00
CA LEU A 281 5.56 8.34 18.05
C LEU A 281 5.08 8.09 19.48
N ILE A 282 5.86 7.37 20.30
CA ILE A 282 5.54 7.18 21.72
C ILE A 282 5.50 8.53 22.43
N LYS A 283 6.53 9.37 22.24
CA LYS A 283 6.57 10.69 22.85
C LYS A 283 5.34 11.50 22.46
N LEU A 284 5.02 11.60 21.17
CA LEU A 284 3.86 12.35 20.68
C LEU A 284 2.54 11.82 21.26
N LYS A 285 2.35 10.50 21.30
CA LYS A 285 1.13 9.88 21.82
C LYS A 285 0.90 10.20 23.30
N PHE A 286 1.93 10.10 24.14
CA PHE A 286 1.76 10.24 25.59
C PHE A 286 1.94 11.67 26.12
N HIS A 287 2.79 12.50 25.51
CA HIS A 287 2.90 13.91 25.91
C HIS A 287 1.63 14.71 25.60
N ARG A 288 0.89 14.33 24.56
CA ARG A 288 -0.42 14.91 24.25
C ARG A 288 -1.44 14.60 25.34
N ASN A 289 -1.52 13.35 25.78
CA ASN A 289 -2.44 12.95 26.85
C ASN A 289 -2.15 13.70 28.15
N GLU A 290 -0.87 13.91 28.46
CA GLU A 290 -0.46 14.70 29.62
C GLU A 290 -0.87 16.18 29.51
N ARG A 291 -0.74 16.79 28.33
CA ARG A 291 -1.19 18.18 28.08
C ARG A 291 -2.71 18.31 28.17
N ILE A 292 -3.46 17.36 27.61
CA ILE A 292 -4.92 17.35 27.68
C ILE A 292 -5.37 17.19 29.13
N ARG A 293 -4.76 16.26 29.88
CA ARG A 293 -5.05 16.04 31.30
C ARG A 293 -4.79 17.30 32.14
N LYS A 294 -3.61 17.90 31.99
CA LYS A 294 -3.25 19.17 32.67
C LYS A 294 -4.19 20.32 32.31
N ARG A 295 -4.70 20.38 31.08
CA ARG A 295 -5.68 21.39 30.65
C ARG A 295 -7.06 21.14 31.27
N ALA A 296 -7.49 19.89 31.34
CA ALA A 296 -8.74 19.50 32.00
C ALA A 296 -8.69 19.81 33.51
N GLU A 297 -7.62 19.41 34.19
CA GLU A 297 -7.38 19.72 35.61
C GLU A 297 -7.42 21.24 35.89
N ARG A 298 -6.81 22.06 35.02
CA ARG A 298 -6.85 23.53 35.13
C ARG A 298 -8.26 24.11 34.96
N LEU A 299 -9.03 23.61 34.00
CA LEU A 299 -10.41 24.04 33.76
C LEU A 299 -11.33 23.64 34.91
N GLU A 300 -11.12 22.47 35.50
CA GLU A 300 -11.87 21.99 36.65
C GLU A 300 -11.57 22.84 37.90
N LEU A 301 -10.29 23.12 38.16
CA LEU A 301 -9.88 24.03 39.24
C LEU A 301 -10.43 25.46 39.04
N GLN A 302 -10.52 25.92 37.79
CA GLN A 302 -11.11 27.23 37.48
C GLN A 302 -12.61 27.25 37.77
N LYS A 303 -13.35 26.21 37.38
CA LYS A 303 -14.77 26.05 37.72
C LYS A 303 -15.03 25.95 39.22
N GLU A 304 -14.15 25.28 39.96
CA GLU A 304 -14.25 25.24 41.43
C GLU A 304 -14.01 26.59 42.08
N LYS A 305 -13.08 27.39 41.55
CA LYS A 305 -12.86 28.77 42.02
C LYS A 305 -14.07 29.66 41.73
N GLU A 306 -14.66 29.54 40.54
CA GLU A 306 -15.88 30.28 40.16
C GLU A 306 -17.10 29.90 41.02
N LYS A 307 -17.20 28.65 41.50
CA LYS A 307 -18.27 28.24 42.43
C LYS A 307 -18.10 28.72 43.87
N LYS A 308 -16.89 29.12 44.26
CA LYS A 308 -16.56 29.59 45.62
C LYS A 308 -16.55 31.11 45.74
N ALA A 309 -16.65 31.82 44.61
CA ALA A 309 -16.81 33.27 44.53
C ALA A 309 -18.30 33.61 44.39
#